data_AF-A0A2T5MI34-F1
#
_entry.id   AF-A0A2T5MI34-F1
#
_cell.length_a   1.000
_cell.length_b   1.000
_cell.length_c   1.000
_cell.angle_alpha   90.00
_cell.angle_beta   90.00
_cell.angle_gamma   90.00
#
_symmetry.space_group_name_H-M   'P 1'
#
loop_
_entity.id
_entity.type
_entity.pdbx_description
1 polymer ?
#
loop_
_entity_poly.entity_id
_entity_poly.type
_entity_poly.pdbx_seq_one_letter_code
_entity_poly.pdbx_strand_id
1 'polypeptide(L)'
;MGAIVGAFPGTLLLVNTTGSGVEPVFLGALSGAAIGFVFWLLVSKLSGDDDQNEILEKNARLVPTSSSLRQVSKEVRKNYQMVNRELLAIATKNTPDFGKRVERSLRKMERGRRLRLIRKMLLLFSYALLSICVVIIAIRGWRNIPLSMPLAAMAMAILGAFIDNLVFKDHERASAINDTLTTVKKVSEIQKNGEITEGKIPLTVGFINLAGTQLDRMLFEDATAMSRIFLRTALARNEVPKSEILFIYAELDADGLFKNNSFKNVRQLAKETTASMVILASPNPADFIRKAVNLAGPRTANLVFTIDRNGAAFSRFFQSLFQNMRGGKDMLSSWVALAPQGPQVSQTNVPVTLLFAEAGKLAFRPEETPDKTQ
;
A
#
# COMPACT_ATOMS: atom_id res chain seq x y z
N MET A 1 -28.00 2.96 39.52
CA MET A 1 -28.75 3.95 40.32
C MET A 1 -28.62 5.32 39.65
N GLY A 2 -29.73 6.06 39.50
CA GLY A 2 -29.75 7.45 39.06
C GLY A 2 -30.35 7.69 37.66
N ALA A 3 -31.67 7.58 37.55
CA ALA A 3 -32.43 8.17 36.43
C ALA A 3 -32.77 9.62 36.78
N ILE A 4 -32.34 10.59 35.96
CA ILE A 4 -32.82 11.97 36.02
C ILE A 4 -33.73 12.17 34.82
N VAL A 5 -35.02 12.24 35.11
CA VAL A 5 -36.10 12.59 34.18
C VAL A 5 -36.12 14.11 34.05
N GLY A 6 -35.77 14.63 32.87
CA GLY A 6 -35.97 16.03 32.52
C GLY A 6 -37.35 16.21 31.87
N ALA A 7 -38.31 16.74 32.63
CA ALA A 7 -39.59 17.19 32.11
C ALA A 7 -39.43 18.57 31.46
N PHE A 8 -39.85 18.73 30.20
CA PHE A 8 -40.14 20.03 29.59
C PHE A 8 -41.66 20.24 29.54
N PRO A 9 -42.16 21.46 29.84
CA PRO A 9 -43.59 21.72 29.90
C PRO A 9 -44.14 21.93 28.49
N GLY A 10 -45.10 21.09 28.10
CA GLY A 10 -45.87 21.26 26.88
C GLY A 10 -46.90 22.39 27.04
N THR A 11 -46.85 23.37 26.14
CA THR A 11 -47.86 24.40 25.98
C THR A 11 -49.17 23.76 25.51
N LEU A 12 -50.17 23.73 26.40
CA LEU A 12 -51.54 23.28 26.12
C LEU A 12 -52.24 24.31 25.22
N LEU A 13 -52.42 23.99 23.93
CA LEU A 13 -53.42 24.64 23.08
C LEU A 13 -54.75 23.89 23.25
N LEU A 14 -55.66 24.49 24.03
CA LEU A 14 -57.05 24.05 24.15
C LEU A 14 -57.81 24.41 22.87
N VAL A 15 -58.08 23.41 22.03
CA VAL A 15 -59.09 23.49 20.97
C VAL A 15 -60.37 22.88 21.51
N ASN A 16 -61.39 23.70 21.72
CA ASN A 16 -62.73 23.26 22.09
C ASN A 16 -63.45 22.78 20.81
N THR A 17 -63.70 21.48 20.71
CA THR A 17 -64.64 20.90 19.75
C THR A 17 -65.67 20.06 20.50
N THR A 18 -66.87 20.61 20.64
CA THR A 18 -68.09 19.87 21.01
C THR A 18 -68.61 19.16 19.76
N GLY A 19 -68.60 17.82 19.75
CA GLY A 19 -69.23 17.04 18.68
C GLY A 19 -68.84 15.56 18.74
N SER A 20 -69.80 14.72 19.08
CA SER A 20 -69.72 13.27 19.25
C SER A 20 -69.10 12.52 18.06
N GLY A 21 -68.07 11.71 18.32
CA GLY A 21 -67.54 10.72 17.38
C GLY A 21 -66.16 10.20 17.80
N VAL A 22 -66.06 8.89 18.00
CA VAL A 22 -64.90 8.10 18.46
C VAL A 22 -63.57 8.43 17.75
N GLU A 23 -62.51 8.68 18.56
CA GLU A 23 -61.01 8.62 18.38
C GLU A 23 -60.31 8.92 17.02
N PRO A 24 -59.03 9.42 16.96
CA PRO A 24 -57.95 9.26 17.95
C PRO A 24 -57.11 10.52 18.27
N VAL A 25 -56.67 10.66 19.53
CA VAL A 25 -55.68 11.68 19.97
C VAL A 25 -54.29 11.07 20.29
N PHE A 26 -54.12 9.75 20.15
CA PHE A 26 -52.87 9.06 20.51
C PHE A 26 -51.76 9.04 19.43
N LEU A 27 -51.99 9.57 18.23
CA LEU A 27 -50.99 9.50 17.14
C LEU A 27 -49.85 10.54 17.23
N GLY A 28 -50.05 11.66 17.93
CA GLY A 28 -49.06 12.74 17.99
C GLY A 28 -47.79 12.38 18.76
N ALA A 29 -47.94 11.82 19.96
CA ALA A 29 -46.83 11.54 20.87
C ALA A 29 -45.97 10.33 20.43
N LEU A 30 -46.57 9.31 19.81
CA LEU A 30 -45.85 8.15 19.28
C LEU A 30 -44.99 8.50 18.06
N SER A 31 -45.42 9.47 17.24
CA SER A 31 -44.65 9.90 16.06
C SER A 31 -43.34 10.61 16.43
N GLY A 32 -43.36 11.45 17.47
CA GLY A 32 -42.17 12.18 17.93
C GLY A 32 -41.09 11.26 18.52
N ALA A 33 -41.51 10.25 19.30
CA ALA A 33 -40.59 9.28 19.89
C ALA A 33 -39.96 8.35 18.82
N ALA A 34 -40.75 7.93 17.82
CA ALA A 34 -40.25 7.11 16.72
C ALA A 34 -39.23 7.87 15.84
N ILE A 35 -39.50 9.15 15.53
CA ILE A 35 -38.57 9.99 14.77
C ILE A 35 -37.28 10.25 15.57
N GLY A 36 -37.40 10.53 16.88
CA GLY A 36 -36.25 10.70 17.78
C GLY A 36 -35.39 9.43 17.89
N PHE A 37 -36.01 8.25 17.96
CA PHE A 37 -35.32 6.97 18.05
C PHE A 37 -34.61 6.60 16.74
N VAL A 38 -35.24 6.83 15.59
CA VAL A 38 -34.62 6.64 14.27
C VAL A 38 -33.45 7.60 14.08
N PHE A 39 -33.60 8.86 14.49
CA PHE A 39 -32.51 9.85 14.46
C PHE A 39 -31.34 9.44 15.38
N TRP A 40 -31.63 8.96 16.60
CA TRP A 40 -30.62 8.46 17.54
C TRP A 40 -29.90 7.20 17.03
N LEU A 41 -30.62 6.25 16.44
CA LEU A 41 -30.04 5.06 15.79
C LEU A 41 -29.16 5.45 14.60
N LEU A 42 -29.58 6.43 13.79
CA LEU A 42 -28.79 6.94 12.66
C LEU A 42 -27.52 7.64 13.12
N VAL A 43 -27.59 8.50 14.14
CA VAL A 43 -26.41 9.18 14.71
C VAL A 43 -25.44 8.17 15.32
N SER A 44 -25.95 7.12 15.97
CA SER A 44 -25.15 6.05 16.56
C SER A 44 -24.47 5.21 15.48
N LYS A 45 -25.19 4.84 14.40
CA LYS A 45 -24.66 4.02 13.30
C LYS A 45 -23.70 4.79 12.38
N LEU A 46 -23.88 6.11 12.24
CA LEU A 46 -22.96 6.98 11.49
C LEU A 46 -21.69 7.36 12.27
N SER A 47 -21.71 7.17 13.58
CA SER A 47 -20.53 7.26 14.47
C SER A 47 -19.80 5.92 14.62
N GLY A 48 -20.33 4.83 14.05
CA GLY A 48 -19.76 3.49 14.08
C GLY A 48 -18.59 3.33 13.11
N ASP A 49 -17.39 3.49 13.65
CA ASP A 49 -16.17 2.85 13.18
C ASP A 49 -16.04 1.61 14.07
N ASP A 50 -16.78 0.54 13.78
CA ASP A 50 -17.03 -0.56 14.74
C ASP A 50 -15.75 -1.34 15.13
N ASP A 51 -14.73 -1.34 14.27
CA ASP A 51 -13.42 -1.89 14.62
C ASP A 51 -12.62 -0.99 15.58
N GLN A 52 -12.89 0.32 15.58
CA GLN A 52 -12.31 1.24 16.56
C GLN A 52 -13.13 1.28 17.84
N ASN A 53 -14.45 1.08 17.81
CA ASN A 53 -15.28 1.10 19.01
C ASN A 53 -15.07 -0.14 19.89
N GLU A 54 -14.82 -1.33 19.34
CA GLU A 54 -14.46 -2.50 20.18
C GLU A 54 -13.07 -2.31 20.84
N ILE A 55 -12.14 -1.66 20.13
CA ILE A 55 -10.81 -1.31 20.65
C ILE A 55 -10.91 -0.13 21.64
N LEU A 56 -11.77 0.85 21.40
CA LEU A 56 -12.02 2.00 22.28
C LEU A 56 -12.82 1.59 23.52
N GLU A 57 -13.71 0.61 23.46
CA GLU A 57 -14.49 0.12 24.60
C GLU A 57 -13.64 -0.82 25.48
N LYS A 58 -12.76 -1.62 24.87
CA LYS A 58 -11.69 -2.35 25.61
C LYS A 58 -10.69 -1.40 26.26
N ASN A 59 -10.36 -0.28 25.62
CA ASN A 59 -9.43 0.72 26.16
C ASN A 59 -10.07 1.75 27.10
N ALA A 60 -11.37 2.03 27.00
CA ALA A 60 -12.09 2.97 27.87
C ALA A 60 -12.28 2.47 29.31
N ARG A 61 -12.03 1.16 29.54
CA ARG A 61 -11.90 0.59 30.89
C ARG A 61 -10.59 0.98 31.57
N LEU A 62 -9.66 1.62 30.84
CA LEU A 62 -8.40 2.13 31.33
C LEU A 62 -8.22 3.59 30.86
N VAL A 63 -8.62 4.54 31.73
CA VAL A 63 -8.15 5.95 31.82
C VAL A 63 -8.88 6.98 30.90
N PRO A 64 -8.68 8.31 31.09
CA PRO A 64 -9.37 9.27 31.97
C PRO A 64 -10.39 10.19 31.22
N THR A 65 -11.01 11.13 31.96
CA THR A 65 -11.99 12.13 31.51
C THR A 65 -11.77 12.77 30.13
N SER A 66 -12.87 13.13 29.45
CA SER A 66 -12.99 13.63 28.06
C SER A 66 -12.11 14.83 27.64
N SER A 67 -11.54 15.57 28.59
CA SER A 67 -10.53 16.62 28.34
C SER A 67 -9.20 16.06 27.84
N SER A 68 -8.80 14.87 28.32
CA SER A 68 -7.55 14.21 27.96
C SER A 68 -7.55 13.69 26.51
N LEU A 69 -8.68 13.16 26.03
CA LEU A 69 -8.82 12.67 24.65
C LEU A 69 -8.71 13.79 23.61
N ARG A 70 -9.22 14.98 23.92
CA ARG A 70 -9.04 16.16 23.04
C ARG A 70 -7.58 16.61 22.98
N GLN A 71 -6.86 16.48 24.08
CA GLN A 71 -5.45 16.85 24.16
C GLN A 71 -4.57 15.83 23.44
N VAL A 72 -4.83 14.54 23.62
CA VAL A 72 -4.18 13.44 22.88
C VAL A 72 -4.45 13.55 21.38
N SER A 73 -5.69 13.83 20.96
CA SER A 73 -6.01 14.05 19.54
C SER A 73 -5.26 15.24 18.93
N LYS A 74 -5.11 16.34 19.69
CA LYS A 74 -4.31 17.50 19.26
C LYS A 74 -2.82 17.15 19.13
N GLU A 75 -2.27 16.42 20.09
CA GLU A 75 -0.84 16.03 20.07
C GLU A 75 -0.55 15.02 18.95
N VAL A 76 -1.43 14.05 18.72
CA VAL A 76 -1.34 13.11 17.58
C VAL A 76 -1.39 13.85 16.25
N ARG A 77 -2.29 14.84 16.10
CA ARG A 77 -2.39 15.66 14.89
C ARG A 77 -1.13 16.50 14.67
N LYS A 78 -0.56 17.06 15.74
CA LYS A 78 0.70 17.83 15.71
C LYS A 78 1.89 16.95 15.34
N ASN A 79 2.01 15.75 15.93
CA ASN A 79 3.06 14.79 15.60
C ASN A 79 2.95 14.29 14.16
N TYR A 80 1.73 14.01 13.68
CA TYR A 80 1.52 13.63 12.28
C TYR A 80 1.91 14.74 11.29
N GLN A 81 1.61 16.00 11.61
CA GLN A 81 2.02 17.15 10.81
C GLN A 81 3.54 17.36 10.82
N MET A 82 4.20 17.11 11.96
CA MET A 82 5.64 17.20 12.11
C MET A 82 6.35 16.14 11.26
N VAL A 83 5.93 14.88 11.37
CA VAL A 83 6.47 13.75 10.58
C VAL A 83 6.27 13.98 9.08
N ASN A 84 5.11 14.47 8.65
CA ASN A 84 4.90 14.78 7.23
C ASN A 84 5.79 15.93 6.74
N ARG A 85 6.06 16.95 7.56
CA ARG A 85 7.00 18.03 7.20
C ARG A 85 8.43 17.52 7.08
N GLU A 86 8.87 16.66 7.98
CA GLU A 86 10.21 16.08 7.91
C GLU A 86 10.37 15.14 6.72
N LEU A 87 9.38 14.30 6.43
CA LEU A 87 9.39 13.47 5.23
C LEU A 87 9.42 14.31 3.96
N LEU A 88 8.67 15.42 3.91
CA LEU A 88 8.69 16.33 2.77
C LEU A 88 10.06 17.01 2.62
N ALA A 89 10.69 17.40 3.73
CA ALA A 89 12.02 18.03 3.75
C ALA A 89 13.12 17.05 3.30
N ILE A 90 13.07 15.80 3.75
CA ILE A 90 14.00 14.74 3.32
C ILE A 90 13.80 14.41 1.83
N ALA A 91 12.54 14.31 1.38
CA ALA A 91 12.18 14.06 0.00
C ALA A 91 12.64 15.17 -0.95
N THR A 92 12.44 16.44 -0.56
CA THR A 92 12.84 17.61 -1.37
C THR A 92 14.34 17.81 -1.43
N LYS A 93 15.08 17.47 -0.37
CA LYS A 93 16.54 17.60 -0.33
C LYS A 93 17.25 16.66 -1.31
N ASN A 94 16.71 15.47 -1.54
CA ASN A 94 17.38 14.44 -2.33
C ASN A 94 16.90 14.39 -3.79
N THR A 95 15.66 14.79 -4.09
CA THR A 95 15.15 14.91 -5.47
C THR A 95 14.01 15.95 -5.53
N PRO A 96 14.23 17.17 -6.07
CA PRO A 96 13.22 18.24 -6.06
C PRO A 96 11.92 17.85 -6.78
N ASP A 97 12.03 16.95 -7.76
CA ASP A 97 10.91 16.45 -8.55
C ASP A 97 10.06 15.38 -7.84
N PHE A 98 10.64 14.70 -6.84
CA PHE A 98 9.92 13.77 -5.97
C PHE A 98 9.09 14.54 -4.93
N GLY A 99 9.65 15.61 -4.36
CA GLY A 99 8.93 16.51 -3.45
C GLY A 99 7.63 17.05 -4.06
N LYS A 100 7.68 17.56 -5.30
CA LYS A 100 6.48 18.02 -6.03
C LYS A 100 5.46 16.91 -6.31
N ARG A 101 5.89 15.65 -6.45
CA ARG A 101 4.99 14.50 -6.61
C ARG A 101 4.32 14.11 -5.30
N VAL A 102 5.08 14.06 -4.21
CA VAL A 102 4.55 13.80 -2.86
C VAL A 102 3.56 14.89 -2.45
N GLU A 103 3.87 16.16 -2.71
CA GLU A 103 2.98 17.27 -2.40
C GLU A 103 1.67 17.19 -3.21
N ARG A 104 1.74 16.86 -4.51
CA ARG A 104 0.55 16.61 -5.34
C ARG A 104 -0.30 15.47 -4.78
N SER A 105 0.33 14.39 -4.31
CA SER A 105 -0.36 13.25 -3.69
C SER A 105 -0.99 13.62 -2.35
N LEU A 106 -0.30 14.38 -1.50
CA LEU A 106 -0.85 14.87 -0.22
C LEU A 106 -2.05 15.80 -0.43
N ARG A 107 -1.97 16.74 -1.38
CA ARG A 107 -3.11 17.59 -1.75
C ARG A 107 -4.30 16.78 -2.27
N LYS A 108 -4.06 15.72 -3.07
CA LYS A 108 -5.13 14.80 -3.50
C LYS A 108 -5.75 14.05 -2.32
N MET A 109 -4.92 13.59 -1.38
CA MET A 109 -5.38 12.90 -0.18
C MET A 109 -6.22 13.81 0.73
N GLU A 110 -5.83 15.09 0.85
CA GLU A 110 -6.59 16.08 1.60
C GLU A 110 -7.93 16.41 0.93
N ARG A 111 -7.97 16.52 -0.41
CA ARG A 111 -9.25 16.59 -1.15
C ARG A 111 -10.11 15.36 -0.91
N GLY A 112 -9.53 14.15 -0.90
CA GLY A 112 -10.24 12.91 -0.60
C GLY A 112 -10.85 12.89 0.81
N ARG A 113 -10.20 13.49 1.81
CA ARG A 113 -10.80 13.68 3.15
C ARG A 113 -11.98 14.66 3.13
N ARG A 114 -11.86 15.79 2.42
CA ARG A 114 -12.96 16.75 2.28
C ARG A 114 -14.15 16.14 1.54
N LEU A 115 -13.91 15.35 0.49
CA LEU A 115 -14.94 14.59 -0.22
C LEU A 115 -15.65 13.59 0.68
N ARG A 116 -14.93 12.88 1.56
CA ARG A 116 -15.56 11.99 2.57
C ARG A 116 -16.46 12.75 3.55
N LEU A 117 -16.03 13.93 4.00
CA LEU A 117 -16.87 14.79 4.84
C LEU A 117 -18.12 15.28 4.09
N ILE A 118 -17.95 15.74 2.85
CA ILE A 118 -19.06 16.16 1.99
C ILE A 118 -20.04 15.00 1.78
N ARG A 119 -19.56 13.77 1.55
CA ARG A 119 -20.39 12.56 1.44
C ARG A 119 -21.23 12.33 2.70
N LYS A 120 -20.61 12.38 3.89
CA LYS A 120 -21.34 12.22 5.16
C LYS A 120 -22.42 13.30 5.31
N MET A 121 -22.10 14.55 4.95
CA MET A 121 -23.07 15.65 4.97
C MET A 121 -24.20 15.45 3.95
N LEU A 122 -23.90 14.98 2.74
CA LEU A 122 -24.90 14.74 1.70
C LEU A 122 -25.87 13.60 2.08
N LEU A 123 -25.34 12.53 2.68
CA LEU A 123 -26.14 11.41 3.19
C LEU A 123 -27.05 11.88 4.33
N LEU A 124 -26.51 12.61 5.30
CA LEU A 124 -27.30 13.20 6.39
C LEU A 124 -28.41 14.10 5.85
N PHE A 125 -28.10 14.94 4.85
CA PHE A 125 -29.07 15.81 4.21
C PHE A 125 -30.15 15.03 3.45
N SER A 126 -29.77 13.97 2.73
CA SER A 126 -30.70 13.08 2.03
C SER A 126 -31.65 12.37 3.01
N TYR A 127 -31.14 11.86 4.13
CA TYR A 127 -31.96 11.26 5.19
C TYR A 127 -32.90 12.27 5.84
N ALA A 128 -32.44 13.50 6.08
CA ALA A 128 -33.26 14.58 6.60
C ALA A 128 -34.42 14.93 5.65
N LEU A 129 -34.15 15.01 4.34
CA LEU A 129 -35.21 15.22 3.35
C LEU A 129 -36.21 14.06 3.31
N LEU A 130 -35.74 12.82 3.34
CA LEU A 130 -36.59 11.63 3.28
C LEU A 130 -37.49 11.54 4.52
N SER A 131 -36.98 11.86 5.70
CA SER A 131 -37.77 11.93 6.93
C SER A 131 -38.82 13.05 6.89
N ILE A 132 -38.49 14.24 6.36
CA ILE A 132 -39.47 15.32 6.12
C ILE A 132 -40.57 14.84 5.16
N CYS A 133 -40.22 14.15 4.07
CA CYS A 133 -41.21 13.57 3.16
C CYS A 133 -42.18 12.63 3.88
N VAL A 134 -41.66 11.69 4.68
CA VAL A 134 -42.49 10.74 5.43
C VAL A 134 -43.48 11.45 6.37
N VAL A 135 -43.03 12.51 7.05
CA VAL A 135 -43.90 13.32 7.92
C VAL A 135 -44.99 14.04 7.12
N ILE A 136 -44.65 14.65 5.97
CA ILE A 136 -45.64 15.33 5.11
C ILE A 136 -46.68 14.33 4.59
N ILE A 137 -46.26 13.12 4.21
CA ILE A 137 -47.14 12.05 3.74
C ILE A 137 -48.12 11.63 4.83
N ALA A 138 -47.64 11.47 6.06
CA ALA A 138 -48.47 11.12 7.21
C ALA A 138 -49.52 12.20 7.53
N ILE A 139 -49.18 13.49 7.36
CA ILE A 139 -50.09 14.60 7.66
C ILE A 139 -51.09 14.88 6.54
N ARG A 140 -50.65 14.88 5.27
CA ARG A 140 -51.45 15.37 4.12
C ARG A 140 -52.02 14.29 3.22
N GLY A 141 -51.65 13.03 3.45
CA GLY A 141 -52.00 11.92 2.58
C GLY A 141 -51.23 11.93 1.26
N TRP A 142 -51.07 10.75 0.66
CA TRP A 142 -50.22 10.53 -0.52
C TRP A 142 -50.65 11.32 -1.77
N ARG A 143 -51.93 11.69 -1.87
CA ARG A 143 -52.51 12.36 -3.06
C ARG A 143 -51.99 13.79 -3.30
N ASN A 144 -51.40 14.44 -2.30
CA ASN A 144 -50.97 15.84 -2.39
C ASN A 144 -49.44 16.01 -2.47
N ILE A 145 -48.68 14.94 -2.71
CA ILE A 145 -47.22 15.05 -2.84
C ILE A 145 -46.89 15.57 -4.24
N PRO A 146 -46.19 16.72 -4.38
CA PRO A 146 -45.72 17.15 -5.68
C PRO A 146 -44.70 16.14 -6.22
N LEU A 147 -44.87 15.75 -7.49
CA LEU A 147 -44.04 14.76 -8.19
C LEU A 147 -42.53 15.11 -8.18
N SER A 148 -42.17 16.36 -7.89
CA SER A 148 -40.79 16.84 -7.80
C SER A 148 -39.99 16.23 -6.65
N MET A 149 -40.62 15.84 -5.54
CA MET A 149 -39.90 15.26 -4.39
C MET A 149 -39.30 13.88 -4.65
N PRO A 150 -40.03 12.87 -5.18
CA PRO A 150 -39.43 11.56 -5.49
C PRO A 150 -38.35 11.65 -6.57
N LEU A 151 -38.50 12.55 -7.55
CA LEU A 151 -37.48 12.81 -8.56
C LEU A 151 -36.20 13.39 -7.95
N ALA A 152 -36.32 14.34 -7.00
CA ALA A 152 -35.17 14.88 -6.28
C ALA A 152 -34.45 13.81 -5.44
N ALA A 153 -35.20 12.93 -4.77
CA ALA A 153 -34.63 11.82 -4.01
C ALA A 153 -33.86 10.85 -4.92
N MET A 154 -34.42 10.50 -6.08
CA MET A 154 -33.76 9.63 -7.07
C MET A 154 -32.50 10.26 -7.65
N ALA A 155 -32.53 11.56 -7.99
CA ALA A 155 -31.37 12.29 -8.49
C ALA A 155 -30.22 12.32 -7.45
N MET A 156 -30.56 12.52 -6.17
CA MET A 156 -29.58 12.49 -5.08
C MET A 156 -28.97 11.10 -4.87
N ALA A 157 -29.75 10.03 -5.02
CA ALA A 157 -29.26 8.65 -4.93
C ALA A 157 -28.28 8.32 -6.08
N ILE A 158 -28.61 8.72 -7.31
CA ILE A 158 -27.72 8.55 -8.48
C ILE A 158 -26.42 9.33 -8.29
N LEU A 159 -26.50 10.58 -7.82
CA LEU A 159 -25.33 11.40 -7.53
C LEU A 159 -24.45 10.75 -6.44
N GLY A 160 -25.06 10.18 -5.40
CA GLY A 160 -24.37 9.42 -4.36
C GLY A 160 -23.61 8.21 -4.92
N ALA A 161 -24.25 7.40 -5.76
CA ALA A 161 -23.62 6.23 -6.38
C ALA A 161 -22.44 6.62 -7.29
N PHE A 162 -22.55 7.74 -8.03
CA PHE A 162 -21.47 8.23 -8.87
C PHE A 162 -20.27 8.70 -8.04
N ILE A 163 -20.51 9.41 -6.94
CA ILE A 163 -19.46 9.82 -5.99
C ILE A 163 -18.77 8.59 -5.38
N ASP A 164 -19.52 7.53 -5.07
CA ASP A 164 -18.97 6.30 -4.50
C ASP A 164 -18.03 5.58 -5.46
N ASN A 165 -18.35 5.51 -6.76
CA ASN A 165 -17.46 4.93 -7.77
C ASN A 165 -16.15 5.74 -7.92
N LEU A 166 -16.22 7.08 -7.83
CA LEU A 166 -15.03 7.94 -7.88
C LEU A 166 -14.16 7.76 -6.63
N VAL A 167 -14.77 7.72 -5.44
CA VAL A 167 -14.04 7.56 -4.17
C VAL A 167 -13.42 6.17 -4.05
N PHE A 168 -14.09 5.13 -4.54
CA PHE A 168 -13.58 3.75 -4.50
C PHE A 168 -12.27 3.61 -5.29
N LYS A 169 -12.23 4.14 -6.53
CA LYS A 169 -11.02 4.15 -7.36
C LYS A 169 -9.86 4.92 -6.72
N ASP A 170 -10.16 6.02 -6.03
CA ASP A 170 -9.13 6.78 -5.32
C ASP A 170 -8.66 6.09 -4.03
N HIS A 171 -9.52 5.31 -3.38
CA HIS A 171 -9.16 4.55 -2.17
C HIS A 171 -8.22 3.39 -2.47
N GLU A 172 -8.48 2.64 -3.53
CA GLU A 172 -7.60 1.55 -3.98
C GLU A 172 -6.19 2.06 -4.30
N ARG A 173 -6.10 3.20 -5.00
CA ARG A 173 -4.83 3.88 -5.28
C ARG A 173 -4.15 4.41 -4.01
N ALA A 174 -4.92 4.97 -3.07
CA ALA A 174 -4.38 5.47 -1.82
C ALA A 174 -3.84 4.34 -0.91
N SER A 175 -4.50 3.17 -0.91
CA SER A 175 -4.04 1.99 -0.18
C SER A 175 -2.72 1.48 -0.72
N ALA A 176 -2.61 1.29 -2.04
CA ALA A 176 -1.36 0.87 -2.69
C ALA A 176 -0.20 1.86 -2.43
N ILE A 177 -0.49 3.17 -2.39
CA ILE A 177 0.50 4.20 -2.04
C ILE A 177 0.91 4.11 -0.56
N ASN A 178 0.00 3.79 0.35
CA ASN A 178 0.33 3.68 1.76
C ASN A 178 1.16 2.43 2.07
N ASP A 179 0.86 1.30 1.41
CA ASP A 179 1.65 0.06 1.53
C ASP A 179 3.07 0.24 0.99
N THR A 180 3.22 0.97 -0.12
CA THR A 180 4.54 1.31 -0.65
C THR A 180 5.29 2.30 0.25
N LEU A 181 4.62 3.30 0.82
CA LEU A 181 5.24 4.26 1.76
C LEU A 181 5.70 3.59 3.06
N THR A 182 4.92 2.68 3.62
CA THR A 182 5.29 1.93 4.83
C THR A 182 6.48 1.02 4.56
N THR A 183 6.53 0.39 3.38
CA THR A 183 7.67 -0.43 2.96
C THR A 183 8.93 0.41 2.77
N VAL A 184 8.84 1.56 2.08
CA VAL A 184 9.97 2.48 1.89
C VAL A 184 10.47 3.02 3.23
N LYS A 185 9.57 3.38 4.17
CA LYS A 185 9.95 3.79 5.52
C LYS A 185 10.76 2.70 6.22
N LYS A 186 10.27 1.45 6.23
CA LYS A 186 11.00 0.31 6.83
C LYS A 186 12.38 0.12 6.22
N VAL A 187 12.49 0.18 4.89
CA VAL A 187 13.80 0.09 4.20
C VAL A 187 14.71 1.26 4.58
N SER A 188 14.17 2.48 4.65
CA SER A 188 14.95 3.66 5.07
C SER A 188 15.40 3.60 6.53
N GLU A 189 14.58 3.02 7.42
CA GLU A 189 14.89 2.84 8.84
C GLU A 189 15.97 1.78 9.03
N ILE A 190 15.90 0.67 8.28
CA ILE A 190 16.96 -0.34 8.20
C ILE A 190 18.26 0.27 7.69
N GLN A 191 18.19 1.21 6.75
CA GLN A 191 19.36 1.89 6.20
C GLN A 191 19.95 2.95 7.14
N LYS A 192 19.11 3.69 7.88
CA LYS A 192 19.54 4.72 8.85
C LYS A 192 20.09 4.14 10.14
N ASN A 193 19.56 3.01 10.60
CA ASN A 193 20.03 2.31 11.79
C ASN A 193 21.15 1.32 11.47
N GLY A 194 21.85 1.52 10.35
CA GLY A 194 23.05 0.78 9.98
C GLY A 194 24.22 1.12 10.90
N GLU A 195 24.12 0.70 12.16
CA GLU A 195 25.25 0.19 12.91
C GLU A 195 26.03 -0.72 11.96
N ILE A 196 27.34 -0.51 11.82
CA ILE A 196 28.20 -1.30 10.94
C ILE A 196 28.23 -2.71 11.54
N THR A 197 27.22 -3.52 11.23
CA THR A 197 27.16 -4.92 11.63
C THR A 197 28.25 -5.60 10.82
N GLU A 198 29.31 -6.01 11.51
CA GLU A 198 30.39 -6.81 10.95
C GLU A 198 29.81 -7.92 10.07
N GLY A 199 30.31 -8.02 8.84
CA GLY A 199 29.93 -9.08 7.91
C GLY A 199 28.95 -8.70 6.80
N LYS A 200 28.44 -7.47 6.66
CA LYS A 200 27.70 -7.13 5.42
C LYS A 200 28.63 -7.10 4.20
N ILE A 201 28.12 -7.53 3.05
CA ILE A 201 28.84 -7.51 1.77
C ILE A 201 28.99 -6.04 1.34
N PRO A 202 30.22 -5.53 1.10
CA PRO A 202 30.47 -4.12 0.78
C PRO A 202 30.16 -3.78 -0.68
N LEU A 203 29.12 -4.38 -1.24
CA LEU A 203 28.65 -4.17 -2.62
C LEU A 203 27.23 -3.58 -2.59
N THR A 204 26.85 -2.95 -3.70
CA THR A 204 25.49 -2.47 -3.93
C THR A 204 24.71 -3.50 -4.71
N VAL A 205 23.58 -3.92 -4.15
CA VAL A 205 22.58 -4.71 -4.87
C VAL A 205 21.46 -3.80 -5.35
N GLY A 206 21.17 -3.85 -6.65
CA GLY A 206 20.11 -3.10 -7.31
C GLY A 206 18.89 -3.98 -7.60
N PHE A 207 17.70 -3.42 -7.49
CA PHE A 207 16.42 -4.05 -7.84
C PHE A 207 15.64 -3.14 -8.76
N ILE A 208 15.22 -3.65 -9.92
CA ILE A 208 14.38 -2.92 -10.87
C ILE A 208 13.24 -3.77 -11.40
N ASN A 209 12.03 -3.21 -11.40
CA ASN A 209 10.86 -3.82 -12.00
C ASN A 209 10.50 -3.14 -13.32
N LEU A 210 10.64 -3.88 -14.42
CA LEU A 210 10.32 -3.44 -15.77
C LEU A 210 8.94 -3.93 -16.24
N ALA A 211 8.28 -4.82 -15.48
CA ALA A 211 6.99 -5.41 -15.84
C ALA A 211 5.77 -4.65 -15.30
N GLY A 212 5.96 -3.48 -14.69
CA GLY A 212 4.89 -2.73 -14.03
C GLY A 212 4.47 -3.37 -12.70
N THR A 213 3.30 -3.01 -12.17
CA THR A 213 2.92 -3.32 -10.76
C THR A 213 2.78 -4.81 -10.43
N GLN A 214 2.65 -5.69 -11.42
CA GLN A 214 2.43 -7.12 -11.25
C GLN A 214 3.58 -7.85 -10.53
N LEU A 215 4.82 -7.38 -10.67
CA LEU A 215 5.99 -8.00 -10.03
C LEU A 215 6.50 -7.23 -8.81
N ASP A 216 5.82 -6.15 -8.38
CA ASP A 216 6.26 -5.32 -7.25
C ASP A 216 6.40 -6.16 -5.98
N ARG A 217 5.43 -7.05 -5.70
CA ARG A 217 5.47 -7.92 -4.53
C ARG A 217 6.73 -8.79 -4.49
N MET A 218 7.04 -9.45 -5.61
CA MET A 218 8.21 -10.34 -5.72
C MET A 218 9.51 -9.56 -5.53
N LEU A 219 9.60 -8.38 -6.15
CA LEU A 219 10.72 -7.46 -5.98
C LEU A 219 10.91 -7.05 -4.51
N PHE A 220 9.83 -6.71 -3.81
CA PHE A 220 9.91 -6.29 -2.41
C PHE A 220 10.32 -7.42 -1.47
N GLU A 221 9.80 -8.64 -1.69
CA GLU A 221 10.17 -9.82 -0.92
C GLU A 221 11.67 -10.13 -1.05
N ASP A 222 12.19 -10.13 -2.28
CA ASP A 222 13.61 -10.36 -2.55
C ASP A 222 14.50 -9.23 -2.04
N ALA A 223 14.14 -7.96 -2.26
CA ALA A 223 14.89 -6.82 -1.77
C ALA A 223 14.97 -6.82 -0.24
N THR A 224 13.88 -7.21 0.45
CA THR A 224 13.86 -7.36 1.91
C THR A 224 14.78 -8.49 2.36
N ALA A 225 14.83 -9.60 1.63
CA ALA A 225 15.73 -10.71 1.94
C ALA A 225 17.21 -10.32 1.74
N MET A 226 17.53 -9.65 0.63
CA MET A 226 18.92 -9.32 0.25
C MET A 226 19.50 -8.15 1.04
N SER A 227 18.70 -7.14 1.39
CA SER A 227 19.16 -5.96 2.16
C SER A 227 19.74 -6.31 3.53
N ARG A 228 19.48 -7.51 4.04
CA ARG A 228 20.07 -8.02 5.29
C ARG A 228 21.56 -8.35 5.14
N ILE A 229 22.01 -8.77 3.96
CA ILE A 229 23.38 -9.25 3.72
C ILE A 229 24.25 -8.26 2.95
N PHE A 230 23.65 -7.27 2.27
CA PHE A 230 24.38 -6.22 1.54
C PHE A 230 24.45 -4.92 2.33
N LEU A 231 25.57 -4.21 2.21
CA LEU A 231 25.75 -2.90 2.80
C LEU A 231 24.83 -1.85 2.16
N ARG A 232 24.63 -1.95 0.84
CA ARG A 232 23.82 -1.00 0.07
C ARG A 232 22.78 -1.75 -0.75
N THR A 233 21.55 -1.27 -0.69
CA THR A 233 20.43 -1.76 -1.50
C THR A 233 19.78 -0.59 -2.22
N ALA A 234 19.68 -0.68 -3.54
CA ALA A 234 19.05 0.32 -4.38
C ALA A 234 17.78 -0.26 -5.01
N LEU A 235 16.65 0.42 -4.79
CA LEU A 235 15.36 0.01 -5.34
C LEU A 235 14.89 1.09 -6.31
N ALA A 236 14.62 0.72 -7.55
CA ALA A 236 14.24 1.70 -8.56
C ALA A 236 13.01 1.27 -9.38
N ARG A 237 12.17 2.25 -9.70
CA ARG A 237 10.95 2.06 -10.50
C ARG A 237 11.09 2.56 -11.94
N ASN A 238 11.82 3.65 -12.14
CA ASN A 238 11.84 4.37 -13.43
C ASN A 238 13.26 4.59 -13.98
N GLU A 239 14.28 4.40 -13.15
CA GLU A 239 15.68 4.63 -13.52
C GLU A 239 16.47 3.41 -13.09
N VAL A 240 17.47 3.01 -13.87
CA VAL A 240 18.22 1.80 -13.56
C VAL A 240 19.25 2.11 -12.48
N PRO A 241 19.25 1.39 -11.34
CA PRO A 241 20.20 1.67 -10.28
C PRO A 241 21.62 1.26 -10.69
N LYS A 242 22.59 2.15 -10.50
CA LYS A 242 24.01 1.79 -10.57
C LYS A 242 24.32 0.82 -9.43
N SER A 243 24.70 -0.40 -9.77
CA SER A 243 24.88 -1.50 -8.82
C SER A 243 25.81 -2.56 -9.40
N GLU A 244 26.57 -3.23 -8.54
CA GLU A 244 27.48 -4.31 -8.93
C GLU A 244 26.73 -5.63 -9.20
N ILE A 245 25.55 -5.78 -8.58
CA ILE A 245 24.63 -6.91 -8.77
C ILE A 245 23.22 -6.35 -9.01
N LEU A 246 22.61 -6.72 -10.13
CA LEU A 246 21.29 -6.21 -10.52
C LEU A 246 20.26 -7.34 -10.61
N PHE A 247 19.19 -7.24 -9.83
CA PHE A 247 17.99 -8.05 -9.97
C PHE A 247 16.96 -7.31 -10.84
N ILE A 248 16.56 -7.96 -11.93
CA ILE A 248 15.58 -7.47 -12.89
C ILE A 248 14.30 -8.29 -12.77
N TYR A 249 13.17 -7.62 -12.64
CA TYR A 249 11.83 -8.22 -12.68
C TYR A 249 11.18 -7.78 -13.98
N ALA A 250 11.25 -8.66 -14.98
CA ALA A 250 10.76 -8.40 -16.32
C ALA A 250 10.24 -9.69 -16.98
N GLU A 251 9.31 -9.53 -17.92
CA GLU A 251 8.93 -10.61 -18.81
C GLU A 251 9.68 -10.47 -20.13
N LEU A 252 10.19 -11.59 -20.64
CA LEU A 252 10.71 -11.69 -21.98
C LEU A 252 9.56 -11.95 -22.96
N ASP A 253 9.67 -11.37 -24.15
CA ASP A 253 8.82 -11.70 -25.28
C ASP A 253 9.35 -12.92 -26.05
N ALA A 254 8.65 -13.27 -27.13
CA ALA A 254 9.00 -14.39 -27.98
C ALA A 254 10.34 -14.18 -28.71
N ASP A 255 10.91 -12.98 -28.75
CA ASP A 255 12.21 -12.67 -29.36
C ASP A 255 13.34 -12.55 -28.32
N GLY A 256 13.01 -12.74 -27.04
CA GLY A 256 13.96 -12.62 -25.93
C GLY A 256 14.26 -11.19 -25.52
N LEU A 257 13.44 -10.22 -25.93
CA LEU A 257 13.51 -8.82 -25.52
C LEU A 257 12.60 -8.57 -24.32
N PHE A 258 12.81 -7.46 -23.59
CA PHE A 258 11.93 -7.10 -22.49
C PHE A 258 10.59 -6.58 -23.01
N LYS A 259 9.47 -7.11 -22.50
CA LYS A 259 8.13 -6.58 -22.81
C LYS A 259 7.98 -5.15 -22.27
N ASN A 260 7.34 -4.29 -23.07
CA ASN A 260 6.89 -2.93 -22.67
C ASN A 260 8.00 -1.99 -22.17
N ASN A 261 9.24 -2.16 -22.62
CA ASN A 261 10.36 -1.35 -22.11
C ASN A 261 11.22 -0.73 -23.23
N SER A 262 11.85 0.41 -22.92
CA SER A 262 12.85 1.06 -23.78
C SER A 262 14.17 0.31 -23.83
N PHE A 263 14.49 -0.50 -22.82
CA PHE A 263 15.68 -1.36 -22.85
C PHE A 263 15.48 -2.50 -23.82
N LYS A 264 16.40 -2.66 -24.77
CA LYS A 264 16.28 -3.71 -25.79
C LYS A 264 16.57 -5.09 -25.23
N ASN A 265 17.65 -5.25 -24.45
CA ASN A 265 18.04 -6.57 -23.94
C ASN A 265 18.81 -6.51 -22.61
N VAL A 266 18.98 -7.69 -22.00
CA VAL A 266 19.65 -7.86 -20.69
C VAL A 266 21.11 -7.38 -20.72
N ARG A 267 21.85 -7.63 -21.80
CA ARG A 267 23.28 -7.23 -21.93
C ARG A 267 23.47 -5.73 -21.98
N GLN A 268 22.58 -5.02 -22.67
CA GLN A 268 22.58 -3.57 -22.70
C GLN A 268 22.38 -3.00 -21.29
N LEU A 269 21.43 -3.57 -20.55
CA LEU A 269 21.16 -3.15 -19.18
C LEU A 269 22.34 -3.44 -18.23
N ALA A 270 23.01 -4.57 -18.41
CA ALA A 270 24.24 -4.92 -17.69
C ALA A 270 25.34 -3.86 -17.91
N LYS A 271 25.55 -3.44 -19.16
CA LYS A 271 26.52 -2.39 -19.50
C LYS A 271 26.15 -1.04 -18.89
N GLU A 272 24.89 -0.63 -18.98
CA GLU A 272 24.43 0.67 -18.47
C GLU A 272 24.52 0.78 -16.93
N THR A 273 24.33 -0.34 -16.24
CA THR A 273 24.42 -0.41 -14.77
C THR A 273 25.81 -0.68 -14.24
N THR A 274 26.75 -1.06 -15.11
CA THR A 274 28.08 -1.58 -14.74
C THR A 274 28.02 -2.81 -13.81
N ALA A 275 26.89 -3.53 -13.83
CA ALA A 275 26.71 -4.71 -13.01
C ALA A 275 27.63 -5.84 -13.49
N SER A 276 28.32 -6.47 -12.56
CA SER A 276 29.15 -7.66 -12.79
C SER A 276 28.32 -8.94 -12.84
N MET A 277 27.13 -8.91 -12.22
CA MET A 277 26.13 -9.98 -12.25
C MET A 277 24.75 -9.38 -12.48
N VAL A 278 24.01 -9.97 -13.43
CA VAL A 278 22.63 -9.59 -13.72
C VAL A 278 21.73 -10.80 -13.62
N ILE A 279 20.66 -10.68 -12.84
CA ILE A 279 19.74 -11.76 -12.53
C ILE A 279 18.34 -11.35 -13.01
N LEU A 280 17.84 -12.01 -14.06
CA LEU A 280 16.43 -11.94 -14.43
C LEU A 280 15.65 -12.83 -13.47
N ALA A 281 15.13 -12.20 -12.41
CA ALA A 281 14.59 -12.85 -11.22
C ALA A 281 13.18 -13.40 -11.41
N SER A 282 12.42 -12.85 -12.36
CA SER A 282 11.10 -13.35 -12.75
C SER A 282 11.20 -14.62 -13.59
N PRO A 283 10.30 -15.60 -13.40
CA PRO A 283 10.22 -16.80 -14.23
C PRO A 283 9.98 -16.45 -15.71
N ASN A 284 10.75 -17.06 -16.61
CA ASN A 284 10.60 -16.91 -18.05
C ASN A 284 10.71 -18.28 -18.75
N PRO A 285 9.96 -18.53 -19.84
CA PRO A 285 10.09 -19.76 -20.62
C PRO A 285 11.52 -19.97 -21.14
N ALA A 286 11.98 -21.21 -21.12
CA ALA A 286 13.34 -21.57 -21.55
C ALA A 286 13.62 -21.15 -23.02
N ASP A 287 12.62 -21.22 -23.90
CA ASP A 287 12.77 -20.82 -25.30
C ASP A 287 13.02 -19.31 -25.45
N PHE A 288 12.40 -18.49 -24.60
CA PHE A 288 12.57 -17.04 -24.63
C PHE A 288 13.94 -16.66 -24.06
N ILE A 289 14.37 -17.34 -23.01
CA ILE A 289 15.72 -17.20 -22.44
C ILE A 289 16.78 -17.56 -23.49
N ARG A 290 16.60 -18.67 -24.22
CA ARG A 290 17.53 -19.10 -25.28
C ARG A 290 17.71 -18.01 -26.32
N LYS A 291 16.61 -17.37 -26.74
CA LYS A 291 16.65 -16.25 -27.68
C LYS A 291 17.35 -15.03 -27.07
N ALA A 292 17.01 -14.67 -25.84
CA ALA A 292 17.62 -13.54 -25.13
C ALA A 292 19.15 -13.65 -25.03
N VAL A 293 19.65 -14.85 -24.74
CA VAL A 293 21.09 -15.14 -24.65
C VAL A 293 21.77 -15.08 -26.02
N ASN A 294 21.07 -15.33 -27.12
CA ASN A 294 21.65 -15.24 -28.46
C ASN A 294 21.65 -13.81 -29.04
N LEU A 295 20.99 -12.85 -28.40
CA LEU A 295 20.96 -11.46 -28.86
C LEU A 295 22.35 -10.81 -28.84
N ALA A 296 22.68 -9.99 -29.83
CA ALA A 296 23.96 -9.28 -29.82
C ALA A 296 24.06 -8.31 -28.61
N GLY A 297 25.26 -8.18 -28.05
CA GLY A 297 25.52 -7.24 -26.98
C GLY A 297 26.87 -7.44 -26.28
N PRO A 298 27.28 -6.46 -25.46
CA PRO A 298 28.50 -6.55 -24.67
C PRO A 298 28.39 -7.64 -23.61
N ARG A 299 29.40 -8.51 -23.54
CA ARG A 299 29.47 -9.64 -22.60
C ARG A 299 30.21 -9.23 -21.31
N THR A 300 29.66 -8.27 -20.58
CA THR A 300 30.34 -7.62 -19.44
C THR A 300 29.93 -8.15 -18.06
N ALA A 301 28.95 -9.05 -18.00
CA ALA A 301 28.37 -9.53 -16.75
C ALA A 301 28.03 -11.02 -16.82
N ASN A 302 28.07 -11.71 -15.68
CA ASN A 302 27.47 -13.03 -15.56
C ASN A 302 25.94 -12.88 -15.54
N LEU A 303 25.26 -13.58 -16.46
CA LEU A 303 23.82 -13.50 -16.62
C LEU A 303 23.16 -14.72 -15.99
N VAL A 304 22.14 -14.48 -15.18
CA VAL A 304 21.30 -15.54 -14.61
C VAL A 304 19.87 -15.33 -15.06
N PHE A 305 19.28 -16.38 -15.61
CA PHE A 305 17.87 -16.41 -15.99
C PHE A 305 17.11 -17.40 -15.15
N THR A 306 15.92 -17.03 -14.72
CA THR A 306 15.07 -17.88 -13.89
C THR A 306 13.99 -18.55 -14.73
N ILE A 307 13.95 -19.88 -14.71
CA ILE A 307 12.87 -20.67 -15.32
C ILE A 307 11.77 -20.89 -14.28
N ASP A 308 12.16 -21.32 -13.07
CA ASP A 308 11.28 -21.47 -11.92
C ASP A 308 11.97 -20.95 -10.66
N ARG A 309 11.28 -20.10 -9.90
CA ARG A 309 11.80 -19.56 -8.65
C ARG A 309 11.71 -20.55 -7.49
N ASN A 310 10.76 -21.47 -7.54
CA ASN A 310 10.44 -22.33 -6.41
C ASN A 310 10.16 -21.51 -5.12
N GLY A 311 9.39 -20.41 -5.28
CA GLY A 311 8.99 -19.50 -4.20
C GLY A 311 10.17 -18.87 -3.44
N ALA A 312 10.19 -19.08 -2.12
CA ALA A 312 11.23 -18.55 -1.23
C ALA A 312 12.58 -19.27 -1.32
N ALA A 313 12.67 -20.38 -2.07
CA ALA A 313 13.94 -21.04 -2.36
C ALA A 313 14.87 -20.14 -3.17
N PHE A 314 14.31 -19.33 -4.09
CA PHE A 314 15.04 -18.36 -4.89
C PHE A 314 15.91 -17.43 -4.02
N SER A 315 15.29 -16.69 -3.09
CA SER A 315 15.99 -15.70 -2.28
C SER A 315 17.00 -16.36 -1.33
N ARG A 316 16.68 -17.55 -0.79
CA ARG A 316 17.62 -18.34 0.04
C ARG A 316 18.84 -18.83 -0.74
N PHE A 317 18.64 -19.25 -1.98
CA PHE A 317 19.72 -19.67 -2.87
C PHE A 317 20.70 -18.53 -3.12
N PHE A 318 20.22 -17.35 -3.53
CA PHE A 318 21.10 -16.20 -3.78
C PHE A 318 21.75 -15.66 -2.50
N GLN A 319 21.06 -15.67 -1.35
CA GLN A 319 21.70 -15.33 -0.08
C GLN A 319 22.90 -16.23 0.21
N SER A 320 22.72 -17.54 0.05
CA SER A 320 23.77 -18.53 0.28
C SER A 320 24.91 -18.38 -0.73
N LEU A 321 24.59 -18.11 -1.99
CA LEU A 321 25.56 -17.86 -3.05
C LEU A 321 26.44 -16.66 -2.71
N PHE A 322 25.84 -15.52 -2.36
CA PHE A 322 26.57 -14.30 -2.06
C PHE A 322 27.36 -14.38 -0.75
N GLN A 323 26.86 -15.11 0.25
CA GLN A 323 27.62 -15.38 1.48
C GLN A 323 28.85 -16.26 1.20
N ASN A 324 28.72 -17.29 0.36
CA ASN A 324 29.87 -18.09 -0.08
C ASN A 324 30.90 -17.24 -0.83
N MET A 325 30.42 -16.36 -1.72
CA MET A 325 31.29 -15.43 -2.44
C MET A 325 31.99 -14.43 -1.54
N ARG A 326 31.31 -13.93 -0.50
CA ARG A 326 31.90 -13.09 0.56
C ARG A 326 33.00 -13.85 1.30
N GLY A 327 32.85 -15.15 1.47
CA GLY A 327 33.87 -16.04 2.03
C GLY A 327 35.04 -16.36 1.09
N GLY A 328 35.16 -15.68 -0.05
CA GLY A 328 36.25 -15.83 -1.01
C GLY A 328 36.08 -16.97 -2.01
N LYS A 329 34.97 -17.74 -1.96
CA LYS A 329 34.69 -18.74 -2.99
C LYS A 329 34.27 -18.04 -4.28
N ASP A 330 34.70 -18.55 -5.43
CA ASP A 330 34.19 -18.01 -6.69
C ASP A 330 32.72 -18.41 -6.93
N MET A 331 32.06 -17.62 -7.78
CA MET A 331 30.65 -17.77 -8.11
C MET A 331 30.34 -19.18 -8.64
N LEU A 332 31.15 -19.72 -9.56
CA LEU A 332 30.85 -20.99 -10.22
C LEU A 332 31.00 -22.17 -9.26
N SER A 333 32.08 -22.19 -8.47
CA SER A 333 32.28 -23.18 -7.42
C SER A 333 31.14 -23.14 -6.40
N SER A 334 30.71 -21.94 -6.00
CA SER A 334 29.60 -21.76 -5.05
C SER A 334 28.26 -22.18 -5.66
N TRP A 335 28.05 -21.89 -6.94
CA TRP A 335 26.84 -22.26 -7.68
C TRP A 335 26.67 -23.77 -7.78
N VAL A 336 27.72 -24.49 -8.21
CA VAL A 336 27.70 -25.95 -8.32
C VAL A 336 27.49 -26.61 -6.96
N ALA A 337 28.08 -26.06 -5.89
CA ALA A 337 27.87 -26.56 -4.54
C ALA A 337 26.42 -26.40 -4.06
N LEU A 338 25.75 -25.30 -4.44
CA LEU A 338 24.37 -25.02 -4.04
C LEU A 338 23.32 -25.71 -4.92
N ALA A 339 23.59 -25.89 -6.21
CA ALA A 339 22.71 -26.56 -7.16
C ALA A 339 23.49 -27.57 -8.02
N PRO A 340 23.85 -28.76 -7.47
CA PRO A 340 24.63 -29.78 -8.18
C PRO A 340 23.88 -30.33 -9.40
N GLN A 341 24.47 -30.26 -10.59
CA GLN A 341 23.84 -30.63 -11.87
C GLN A 341 23.90 -32.14 -12.22
N GLY A 342 23.91 -33.02 -11.22
CA GLY A 342 24.03 -34.46 -11.43
C GLY A 342 22.69 -35.14 -11.74
N PRO A 343 22.63 -36.17 -12.62
CA PRO A 343 21.39 -36.85 -12.99
C PRO A 343 20.68 -37.56 -11.83
N GLN A 344 21.38 -37.81 -10.73
CA GLN A 344 20.83 -38.48 -9.54
C GLN A 344 20.47 -37.51 -8.40
N VAL A 345 20.70 -36.21 -8.55
CA VAL A 345 20.46 -35.24 -7.48
C VAL A 345 19.07 -34.64 -7.64
N SER A 346 18.10 -35.16 -6.87
CA SER A 346 16.77 -34.53 -6.77
C SER A 346 16.90 -33.19 -6.04
N GLN A 347 16.74 -32.11 -6.80
CA GLN A 347 16.87 -30.74 -6.34
C GLN A 347 15.56 -30.23 -5.75
N THR A 348 15.09 -30.85 -4.66
CA THR A 348 13.93 -30.34 -3.92
C THR A 348 14.37 -29.10 -3.12
N ASN A 349 13.79 -27.93 -3.41
CA ASN A 349 14.06 -26.62 -2.75
C ASN A 349 15.21 -25.74 -3.30
N VAL A 350 15.56 -25.86 -4.58
CA VAL A 350 16.37 -24.83 -5.27
C VAL A 350 15.62 -24.25 -6.46
N PRO A 351 15.90 -23.00 -6.86
CA PRO A 351 15.32 -22.43 -8.06
C PRO A 351 15.90 -23.13 -9.31
N VAL A 352 15.10 -23.23 -10.37
CA VAL A 352 15.56 -23.66 -11.69
C VAL A 352 16.05 -22.43 -12.44
N THR A 353 17.37 -22.32 -12.57
CA THR A 353 18.04 -21.16 -13.16
C THR A 353 19.08 -21.58 -14.19
N LEU A 354 19.28 -20.76 -15.22
CA LEU A 354 20.35 -20.89 -16.20
C LEU A 354 21.40 -19.80 -15.95
N LEU A 355 22.65 -20.21 -15.82
CA LEU A 355 23.80 -19.31 -15.64
C LEU A 355 24.64 -19.25 -16.92
N PHE A 356 24.93 -18.03 -17.37
CA PHE A 356 25.86 -17.73 -18.45
C PHE A 356 27.02 -16.90 -17.90
N ALA A 357 28.18 -17.52 -17.71
CA ALA A 357 29.35 -16.94 -17.07
C ALA A 357 30.18 -16.05 -18.01
N GLU A 358 29.57 -15.00 -18.56
CA GLU A 358 30.20 -14.18 -19.60
C GLU A 358 31.34 -13.29 -19.09
N ALA A 359 31.30 -12.87 -17.82
CA ALA A 359 32.35 -12.06 -17.18
C ALA A 359 33.48 -12.91 -16.55
N GLY A 360 33.46 -14.22 -16.74
CA GLY A 360 34.45 -15.14 -16.20
C GLY A 360 34.30 -15.39 -14.69
N LYS A 361 35.44 -15.60 -14.01
CA LYS A 361 35.49 -15.99 -12.60
C LYS A 361 35.22 -14.78 -11.70
N LEU A 362 33.96 -14.63 -11.30
CA LEU A 362 33.54 -13.62 -10.35
C LEU A 362 33.73 -14.11 -8.90
N ALA A 363 34.39 -13.32 -8.07
CA ALA A 363 34.49 -13.51 -6.62
C ALA A 363 34.41 -12.14 -5.92
N PHE A 364 33.88 -12.08 -4.70
CA PHE A 364 33.97 -10.86 -3.92
C PHE A 364 35.38 -10.80 -3.34
N ARG A 365 36.09 -9.70 -3.60
CA ARG A 365 37.42 -9.49 -3.03
C ARG A 365 37.25 -9.52 -1.50
N PRO A 366 38.01 -10.36 -0.77
CA PRO A 366 38.07 -10.23 0.67
C PRO A 366 38.47 -8.78 0.98
N GLU A 367 37.80 -8.16 1.96
CA GLU A 367 38.25 -6.88 2.45
C GLU A 367 39.69 -7.09 2.93
N GLU A 368 40.66 -6.51 2.21
CA GLU A 368 42.07 -6.60 2.57
C GLU A 368 42.18 -6.04 3.96
N THR A 369 42.31 -6.93 4.95
CA THR A 369 42.48 -6.52 6.33
C THR A 369 43.77 -5.73 6.34
N PRO A 370 43.75 -4.43 6.67
CA PRO A 370 44.94 -3.61 6.61
C PRO A 370 46.01 -4.30 7.44
N ASP A 371 47.12 -4.63 6.79
CA ASP A 371 48.23 -5.37 7.39
C ASP A 371 48.70 -4.55 8.61
N LYS A 372 48.45 -5.06 9.82
CA LYS A 372 48.70 -4.34 11.09
C LYS A 372 50.20 -4.20 11.40
N THR A 373 51.07 -4.33 10.40
CA THR A 373 52.50 -4.55 10.55
C THR A 373 53.35 -3.40 9.99
N GLN A 374 52.80 -2.18 9.86
CA GLN A 374 53.57 -0.97 9.54
C GLN A 374 53.80 -0.08 10.76
#